data_AF-A0A349WI35-F1
#
_entry.id   AF-A0A349WI35-F1
#
_cell.length_a   1.000
_cell.length_b   1.000
_cell.length_c   1.000
_cell.angle_alpha   90.00
_cell.angle_beta   90.00
_cell.angle_gamma   90.00
#
_symmetry.space_group_name_H-M   'P 1'
#
loop_
_entity.id
_entity.type
_entity.pdbx_description
1 polymer ?
#
loop_
_entity_poly.entity_id
_entity_poly.type
_entity_poly.pdbx_seq_one_letter_code
_entity_poly.pdbx_strand_id
1 'polypeptide(L)'
;MLYVPTYVIGAFLILTGLLGYLIQDPGLSLKLKGPLASDAQFILSDGVEKHEMDFIPCPESAGENVWWIAHKLNEDHAGVVSQKNFATENGANDNELRSFWYASSRGETMEGFLLESQRYNNAGTGEKISLDWTEIDVNSSALRIIYKNAAGNPGPVSLTSNNWENVDIEPPLEP
;
A
#
# COMPACT_ATOMS: atom_id res chain seq x y z
N MET A 1 -29.24 -17.38 -4.50
CA MET A 1 -29.55 -16.02 -4.96
C MET A 1 -29.01 -15.05 -3.93
N LEU A 2 -27.87 -14.41 -4.22
CA LEU A 2 -27.32 -13.36 -3.37
C LEU A 2 -27.72 -12.03 -4.00
N TYR A 3 -28.59 -11.31 -3.32
CA TYR A 3 -29.11 -10.00 -3.74
C TYR A 3 -28.25 -8.95 -3.05
N VAL A 4 -27.50 -8.15 -3.81
CA VAL A 4 -26.79 -6.99 -3.25
C VAL A 4 -27.41 -5.75 -3.88
N PRO A 5 -28.19 -4.96 -3.11
CA PRO A 5 -28.84 -3.76 -3.60
C PRO A 5 -27.84 -2.62 -3.78
N THR A 6 -28.22 -1.73 -4.68
CA THR A 6 -27.45 -0.73 -5.40
C THR A 6 -27.20 0.55 -4.59
N TYR A 7 -26.03 1.16 -4.85
CA TYR A 7 -25.62 2.56 -4.62
C TYR A 7 -25.48 3.09 -3.18
N VAL A 8 -24.25 3.10 -2.68
CA VAL A 8 -23.74 4.17 -1.80
C VAL A 8 -22.54 4.80 -2.49
N ILE A 9 -22.69 6.06 -2.89
CA ILE A 9 -21.65 6.90 -3.46
C ILE A 9 -20.60 7.15 -2.37
N GLY A 10 -19.38 6.69 -2.64
CA GLY A 10 -18.23 6.70 -1.73
C GLY A 10 -17.30 5.54 -2.09
N ALA A 11 -16.73 5.61 -3.31
CA ALA A 11 -15.97 4.56 -4.02
C ALA A 11 -15.34 3.46 -3.13
N PHE A 12 -16.03 2.32 -3.08
CA PHE A 12 -15.54 1.07 -2.50
C PHE A 12 -14.84 0.26 -3.59
N LEU A 13 -13.51 0.15 -3.52
CA LEU A 13 -12.74 -0.69 -4.44
C LEU A 13 -12.57 -2.08 -3.86
N ILE A 14 -13.00 -3.09 -4.61
CA ILE A 14 -12.63 -4.47 -4.35
C ILE A 14 -11.30 -4.72 -5.07
N LEU A 15 -10.31 -5.25 -4.35
CA LEU A 15 -9.09 -5.79 -4.96
C LEU A 15 -9.48 -7.04 -5.78
N THR A 16 -9.98 -6.87 -7.01
CA THR A 16 -10.59 -7.95 -7.79
C THR A 16 -9.53 -8.90 -8.36
N GLY A 17 -9.35 -10.06 -7.73
CA GLY A 17 -8.75 -11.25 -8.33
C GLY A 17 -9.84 -12.14 -8.94
N LEU A 18 -10.22 -11.90 -10.20
CA LEU A 18 -11.23 -12.69 -10.89
C LEU A 18 -10.65 -14.06 -11.33
N LEU A 19 -10.90 -15.08 -10.49
CA LEU A 19 -11.14 -16.51 -10.81
C LEU A 19 -10.10 -17.34 -11.60
N GLY A 20 -8.98 -16.78 -12.06
CA GLY A 20 -7.82 -17.53 -12.62
C GLY A 20 -6.54 -17.50 -11.76
N TYR A 21 -6.62 -16.89 -10.58
CA TYR A 21 -5.50 -16.29 -9.83
C TYR A 21 -5.30 -16.94 -8.45
N LEU A 22 -5.52 -18.26 -8.34
CA LEU A 22 -5.64 -19.00 -7.06
C LEU A 22 -4.38 -19.05 -6.17
N ILE A 23 -3.26 -18.40 -6.54
CA ILE A 23 -1.97 -18.46 -5.81
C ILE A 23 -1.36 -17.07 -5.59
N GLN A 24 -1.90 -15.99 -6.16
CA GLN A 24 -1.28 -14.66 -6.06
C GLN A 24 -2.06 -13.76 -5.10
N ASP A 25 -1.30 -13.13 -4.20
CA ASP A 25 -1.77 -12.15 -3.22
C ASP A 25 -2.56 -11.03 -3.93
N PRO A 26 -3.80 -10.68 -3.49
CA PRO A 26 -4.60 -9.63 -4.11
C PRO A 26 -3.84 -8.31 -4.16
N GLY A 27 -3.90 -7.59 -5.29
CA GLY A 27 -3.18 -6.33 -5.44
C GLY A 27 -3.91 -5.32 -6.33
N LEU A 28 -3.71 -4.04 -6.04
CA LEU A 28 -4.29 -2.89 -6.71
C LEU A 28 -3.18 -1.96 -7.15
N SER A 29 -3.29 -1.47 -8.38
CA SER A 29 -2.38 -0.46 -8.92
C SER A 29 -3.09 0.89 -8.97
N LEU A 30 -2.43 1.88 -8.37
CA LEU A 30 -2.81 3.27 -8.32
C LEU A 30 -1.74 4.09 -9.04
N LYS A 31 -2.13 5.20 -9.62
CA LYS A 31 -1.21 6.18 -10.19
C LYS A 31 -1.55 7.55 -9.61
N LEU A 32 -0.63 8.09 -8.82
CA LEU A 32 -0.73 9.42 -8.24
C LEU A 32 -0.26 10.41 -9.32
N LYS A 33 -1.04 11.46 -9.58
CA LYS A 33 -0.79 12.46 -10.63
C LYS A 33 -0.44 13.86 -10.11
N GLY A 34 -0.20 13.95 -8.81
CA GLY A 34 0.03 15.21 -8.12
C GLY A 34 -0.25 15.07 -6.63
N PRO A 35 -0.35 16.20 -5.93
CA PRO A 35 -0.59 16.21 -4.49
C PRO A 35 -1.96 15.61 -4.19
N LEU A 36 -2.01 14.74 -3.19
CA LEU A 36 -3.29 14.27 -2.66
C LEU A 36 -3.98 15.40 -1.90
N ALA A 37 -5.32 15.39 -1.88
CA ALA A 37 -6.05 16.40 -1.13
C ALA A 37 -5.67 16.33 0.35
N SER A 38 -5.59 17.49 1.02
CA SER A 38 -5.16 17.57 2.43
C SER A 38 -6.09 16.87 3.41
N ASP A 39 -7.32 16.58 3.00
CA ASP A 39 -8.32 15.84 3.76
C ASP A 39 -8.48 14.38 3.29
N ALA A 40 -7.67 13.92 2.33
CA ALA A 40 -7.75 12.57 1.80
C ALA A 40 -7.37 11.55 2.88
N GLN A 41 -8.26 10.59 3.11
CA GLN A 41 -8.11 9.48 4.04
C GLN A 41 -8.32 8.18 3.28
N PHE A 42 -7.29 7.36 3.24
CA PHE A 42 -7.33 6.06 2.58
C PHE A 42 -7.36 4.94 3.62
N ILE A 43 -8.32 4.03 3.49
CA ILE A 43 -8.51 2.91 4.43
C ILE A 43 -8.46 1.60 3.64
N LEU A 44 -7.55 0.72 4.06
CA LEU A 44 -7.47 -0.67 3.64
C LEU A 44 -8.30 -1.55 4.59
N SER A 45 -8.94 -2.58 4.08
CA SER A 45 -9.61 -3.58 4.90
C SER A 45 -9.54 -4.95 4.27
N ASP A 46 -9.48 -6.00 5.09
CA ASP A 46 -9.58 -7.40 4.66
C ASP A 46 -10.88 -8.08 5.09
N GLY A 47 -11.88 -7.27 5.50
CA GLY A 47 -13.15 -7.73 6.03
C GLY A 47 -13.12 -8.05 7.53
N VAL A 48 -11.93 -8.17 8.14
CA VAL A 48 -11.76 -8.39 9.58
C VAL A 48 -11.17 -7.15 10.24
N GLU A 49 -10.02 -6.70 9.75
CA GLU A 49 -9.32 -5.52 10.23
C GLU A 49 -9.41 -4.36 9.24
N LYS A 50 -9.19 -3.15 9.75
CA LYS A 50 -9.03 -1.93 8.96
C LYS A 50 -7.68 -1.30 9.28
N HIS A 51 -7.05 -0.76 8.25
CA HIS A 51 -5.77 -0.08 8.34
C HIS A 51 -5.86 1.26 7.60
N GLU A 52 -5.69 2.35 8.33
CA GLU A 52 -5.63 3.69 7.77
C GLU A 52 -4.22 3.96 7.25
N MET A 53 -4.12 4.39 5.99
CA MET A 53 -2.87 4.89 5.43
C MET A 53 -2.73 6.34 5.86
N ASP A 54 -2.22 6.53 7.08
CA ASP A 54 -1.93 7.84 7.64
C ASP A 54 -0.60 8.36 7.05
N PHE A 55 -0.70 9.34 6.17
CA PHE A 55 0.43 10.08 5.61
C PHE A 55 0.03 11.54 5.38
N ILE A 56 1.01 12.44 5.37
CA ILE A 56 0.80 13.85 5.07
C ILE A 56 1.02 14.04 3.56
N PRO A 57 0.02 14.51 2.79
CA PRO A 57 0.20 14.78 1.38
C PRO A 57 1.30 15.82 1.12
N CYS A 58 2.22 15.50 0.22
CA CYS A 58 3.29 16.41 -0.18
C CYS A 58 2.94 17.12 -1.49
N PRO A 59 3.01 18.47 -1.58
CA PRO A 59 2.73 19.19 -2.81
C PRO A 59 3.83 19.08 -3.88
N GLU A 60 5.04 18.69 -3.50
CA GLU A 60 6.23 18.77 -4.35
C GLU A 60 6.32 17.62 -5.35
N SER A 61 6.00 16.40 -4.93
CA SER A 61 6.23 15.21 -5.77
C SER A 61 5.22 14.09 -5.54
N ALA A 62 4.68 13.53 -6.63
CA ALA A 62 3.91 12.29 -6.57
C ALA A 62 4.75 11.10 -6.08
N GLY A 63 6.04 11.05 -6.43
CA GLY A 63 6.99 10.05 -5.93
C GLY A 63 7.17 10.10 -4.41
N GLU A 64 7.25 11.31 -3.84
CA GLU A 64 7.33 11.48 -2.38
C GLU A 64 6.06 11.00 -1.66
N ASN A 65 4.88 11.29 -2.21
CA ASN A 65 3.62 10.77 -1.67
C ASN A 65 3.60 9.23 -1.68
N VAL A 66 4.05 8.61 -2.78
CA VAL A 66 4.19 7.15 -2.86
C VAL A 66 5.22 6.64 -1.86
N TRP A 67 6.32 7.35 -1.65
CA TRP A 67 7.32 7.00 -0.63
C TRP A 67 6.72 6.98 0.77
N TRP A 68 6.00 8.02 1.19
CA TRP A 68 5.36 8.06 2.50
C TRP A 68 4.37 6.91 2.70
N ILE A 69 3.50 6.66 1.72
CA ILE A 69 2.54 5.55 1.77
C ILE A 69 3.27 4.22 1.87
N ALA A 70 4.30 4.00 1.06
CA ALA A 70 5.03 2.75 1.03
C ALA A 70 5.83 2.53 2.30
N HIS A 71 6.46 3.56 2.86
CA HIS A 71 7.19 3.49 4.11
C HIS A 71 6.25 3.09 5.25
N LYS A 72 5.08 3.73 5.34
CA LYS A 72 4.06 3.39 6.36
C LYS A 72 3.58 1.95 6.25
N LEU A 73 3.26 1.50 5.04
CA LEU A 73 2.79 0.13 4.82
C LEU A 73 3.90 -0.91 5.00
N ASN A 74 5.12 -0.63 4.58
CA ASN A 74 6.19 -1.63 4.56
C ASN A 74 6.90 -1.75 5.90
N GLU A 75 7.23 -0.63 6.55
CA GLU A 75 8.00 -0.63 7.80
C GLU A 75 7.08 -0.80 9.01
N ASP A 76 6.12 0.11 9.18
CA ASP A 76 5.27 0.17 10.37
C ASP A 76 4.19 -0.92 10.40
N HIS A 77 3.81 -1.46 9.25
CA HIS A 77 2.76 -2.45 9.14
C HIS A 77 3.30 -3.84 8.72
N ALA A 78 3.74 -4.00 7.47
CA ALA A 78 4.21 -5.29 6.95
C ALA A 78 5.42 -5.82 7.71
N GLY A 79 6.40 -4.96 8.02
CA GLY A 79 7.61 -5.32 8.75
C GLY A 79 7.28 -5.83 10.16
N VAL A 80 6.44 -5.12 10.90
CA VAL A 80 6.00 -5.52 12.24
C VAL A 80 5.20 -6.82 12.20
N VAL A 81 4.25 -6.96 11.28
CA VAL A 81 3.40 -8.16 11.19
C VAL A 81 4.22 -9.37 10.74
N SER A 82 5.08 -9.22 9.74
CA SER A 82 5.93 -10.32 9.23
C SER A 82 6.89 -10.85 10.28
N GLN A 83 7.51 -9.99 11.09
CA GLN A 83 8.36 -10.42 12.22
C GLN A 83 7.57 -11.20 13.27
N LYS A 84 6.35 -10.75 13.61
CA LYS A 84 5.48 -11.46 14.56
C LYS A 84 5.02 -12.81 14.00
N ASN A 85 4.62 -12.86 12.73
CA ASN A 85 4.25 -14.10 12.07
C ASN A 85 5.43 -15.08 12.05
N PHE A 86 6.64 -14.62 11.70
CA PHE A 86 7.83 -15.46 11.74
C PHE A 86 8.08 -16.02 13.15
N ALA A 87 7.97 -15.21 14.19
CA ALA A 87 8.12 -15.69 15.58
C ALA A 87 7.04 -16.74 15.94
N THR A 88 5.80 -16.52 15.51
CA THR A 88 4.67 -17.44 15.72
C THR A 88 4.92 -18.79 15.06
N GLU A 89 5.31 -18.78 13.79
CA GLU A 89 5.62 -19.98 13.00
C GLU A 89 6.80 -20.77 13.60
N ASN A 90 7.68 -20.09 14.33
CA ASN A 90 8.82 -20.68 15.03
C ASN A 90 8.55 -20.98 16.52
N GLY A 91 7.29 -21.02 16.94
CA GLY A 91 6.89 -21.54 18.26
C GLY A 91 6.81 -20.53 19.39
N ALA A 92 6.78 -19.22 19.11
CA ALA A 92 6.40 -18.22 20.10
C ALA A 92 4.89 -18.32 20.39
N ASN A 93 4.52 -18.66 21.64
CA ASN A 93 3.16 -19.07 22.03
C ASN A 93 2.12 -17.95 22.13
N ASP A 94 2.49 -16.68 21.98
CA ASP A 94 1.60 -15.54 22.32
C ASP A 94 1.13 -14.72 21.11
N ASN A 95 1.42 -15.17 19.89
CA ASN A 95 1.05 -14.42 18.68
C ASN A 95 0.15 -15.27 17.78
N GLU A 96 -0.94 -14.68 17.30
CA GLU A 96 -1.73 -15.24 16.20
C GLU A 96 -1.13 -14.77 14.87
N LEU A 97 -1.23 -15.61 13.83
CA LEU A 97 -0.89 -15.18 12.48
C LEU A 97 -1.80 -14.04 12.06
N ARG A 98 -1.22 -12.99 11.49
CA ARG A 98 -1.95 -11.82 11.00
C ARG A 98 -1.66 -11.59 9.52
N SER A 99 -2.71 -11.32 8.76
CA SER A 99 -2.58 -10.82 7.41
C SER A 99 -2.09 -9.37 7.40
N PHE A 100 -1.50 -8.92 6.30
CA PHE A 100 -0.94 -7.58 6.21
C PHE A 100 -0.93 -7.05 4.77
N TRP A 101 -0.82 -5.73 4.64
CA TRP A 101 -0.61 -5.06 3.36
C TRP A 101 0.83 -4.61 3.21
N TYR A 102 1.33 -4.59 1.98
CA TYR A 102 2.59 -3.96 1.66
C TYR A 102 2.46 -3.22 0.32
N ALA A 103 3.37 -2.30 0.09
CA ALA A 103 3.37 -1.44 -1.07
C ALA A 103 4.68 -1.55 -1.85
N SER A 104 4.57 -1.32 -3.14
CA SER A 104 5.69 -1.25 -4.07
C SER A 104 5.40 -0.19 -5.12
N SER A 105 6.41 0.17 -5.90
CA SER A 105 6.27 1.12 -7.00
C SER A 105 6.94 0.57 -8.27
N ARG A 106 6.99 1.37 -9.32
CA ARG A 106 7.71 1.14 -10.58
C ARG A 106 8.32 2.47 -11.04
N GLY A 107 9.29 2.41 -11.96
CA GLY A 107 9.94 3.61 -12.48
C GLY A 107 10.92 4.22 -11.47
N GLU A 108 11.09 5.54 -11.53
CA GLU A 108 12.09 6.27 -10.74
C GLU A 108 11.84 6.14 -9.24
N THR A 109 10.57 6.11 -8.80
CA THR A 109 10.21 5.88 -7.40
C THR A 109 10.71 4.51 -6.89
N MET A 110 10.64 3.46 -7.72
CA MET A 110 11.20 2.14 -7.35
C MET A 110 12.72 2.17 -7.29
N GLU A 111 13.37 2.85 -8.23
CA GLU A 111 14.82 3.05 -8.19
C GLU A 111 15.25 3.80 -6.94
N GLY A 112 14.48 4.81 -6.51
CA GLY A 112 14.64 5.52 -5.25
C GLY A 112 14.59 4.58 -4.04
N PHE A 113 13.57 3.72 -3.93
CA PHE A 113 13.48 2.75 -2.83
C PHE A 113 14.70 1.81 -2.78
N LEU A 114 15.13 1.32 -3.94
CA LEU A 114 16.29 0.43 -4.04
C LEU A 114 17.58 1.15 -3.62
N LEU A 115 17.77 2.40 -4.06
CA LEU A 115 18.94 3.20 -3.72
C LEU A 115 18.98 3.54 -2.23
N GLU A 116 17.83 3.88 -1.64
CA GLU A 116 17.70 4.10 -0.20
C GLU A 116 18.08 2.83 0.58
N SER A 117 17.53 1.67 0.20
CA SER A 117 17.89 0.37 0.79
C SER A 117 19.39 0.06 0.69
N GLN A 118 20.01 0.31 -0.46
CA GLN A 118 21.46 0.15 -0.64
C GLN A 118 22.26 1.07 0.29
N ARG A 119 21.86 2.33 0.43
CA ARG A 119 22.53 3.29 1.33
C ARG A 119 22.36 2.93 2.80
N TYR A 120 21.20 2.40 3.20
CA TYR A 120 21.00 1.85 4.54
C TYR A 120 21.91 0.65 4.82
N ASN A 121 22.09 -0.25 3.85
CA ASN A 121 23.04 -1.37 3.98
C ASN A 121 24.50 -0.89 4.11
N ASN A 122 24.83 0.27 3.54
CA ASN A 122 26.12 0.93 3.67
C ASN A 122 26.20 1.89 4.89
N ALA A 123 25.21 1.92 5.78
CA ALA A 123 25.21 2.84 6.91
C ALA A 123 26.47 2.66 7.77
N GLY A 124 27.15 3.78 8.08
CA GLY A 124 28.42 3.79 8.81
C GLY A 124 29.68 3.95 7.94
N THR A 125 29.54 3.99 6.60
CA THR A 125 30.66 4.28 5.67
C THR A 125 30.89 5.76 5.41
N GLY A 126 30.02 6.64 5.93
CA GLY A 126 30.06 8.10 5.69
C GLY A 126 29.22 8.58 4.50
N GLU A 127 28.54 7.68 3.78
CA GLU A 127 27.59 8.05 2.72
C GLU A 127 26.31 8.69 3.30
N LYS A 128 25.80 9.74 2.63
CA LYS A 128 24.51 10.36 2.98
C LYS A 128 23.39 9.38 2.61
N ILE A 129 22.62 8.95 3.61
CA ILE A 129 21.53 7.99 3.43
C ILE A 129 20.34 8.62 2.67
N SER A 130 20.04 9.89 2.94
CA SER A 130 18.84 10.57 2.42
C SER A 130 18.91 10.81 0.91
N LEU A 131 17.85 10.36 0.24
CA LEU A 131 17.44 10.80 -1.08
C LEU A 131 16.57 12.06 -0.95
N ASP A 132 16.56 12.87 -2.00
CA ASP A 132 15.63 13.98 -2.13
C ASP A 132 14.40 13.49 -2.89
N TRP A 133 13.37 13.08 -2.15
CA TRP A 133 12.14 12.53 -2.73
C TRP A 133 11.31 13.60 -3.45
N THR A 134 11.58 14.89 -3.22
CA THR A 134 10.88 16.00 -3.88
C THR A 134 11.21 16.11 -5.37
N GLU A 135 12.29 15.47 -5.84
CA GLU A 135 12.74 15.51 -7.24
C GLU A 135 12.38 14.24 -8.04
N ILE A 136 11.91 13.18 -7.38
CA ILE A 136 11.66 11.85 -7.99
C ILE A 136 10.21 11.76 -8.44
N ASP A 137 9.94 11.40 -9.71
CA ASP A 137 8.57 11.20 -10.22
C ASP A 137 7.61 12.37 -9.86
N VAL A 138 8.09 13.61 -9.98
CA VAL A 138 7.41 14.84 -9.55
C VAL A 138 5.94 14.88 -9.96
N ASN A 139 5.67 14.62 -11.24
CA ASN A 139 4.33 14.78 -11.82
C ASN A 139 3.46 13.53 -11.72
N SER A 140 4.06 12.35 -11.57
CA SER A 140 3.31 11.10 -11.57
C SER A 140 4.13 9.96 -11.04
N SER A 141 3.58 9.19 -10.10
CA SER A 141 4.19 7.97 -9.58
C SER A 141 3.19 6.82 -9.50
N ALA A 142 3.67 5.60 -9.72
CA ALA A 142 2.87 4.39 -9.62
C ALA A 142 2.97 3.80 -8.21
N LEU A 143 1.84 3.42 -7.62
CA LEU A 143 1.77 2.70 -6.36
C LEU A 143 1.06 1.36 -6.58
N ARG A 144 1.64 0.29 -6.08
CA ARG A 144 1.01 -1.03 -6.06
C ARG A 144 0.88 -1.52 -4.63
N ILE A 145 -0.35 -1.63 -4.15
CA ILE A 145 -0.69 -2.15 -2.83
C ILE A 145 -1.04 -3.63 -2.99
N ILE A 146 -0.50 -4.47 -2.11
CA ILE A 146 -0.65 -5.93 -2.17
C ILE A 146 -1.04 -6.44 -0.79
N TYR A 147 -2.00 -7.36 -0.72
CA TYR A 147 -2.49 -7.95 0.51
C TYR A 147 -1.97 -9.39 0.67
N LYS A 148 -1.26 -9.65 1.76
CA LYS A 148 -0.78 -10.98 2.14
C LYS A 148 -1.77 -11.64 3.09
N ASN A 149 -2.47 -12.68 2.62
CA ASN A 149 -3.42 -13.42 3.46
C ASN A 149 -2.74 -14.51 4.31
N ALA A 150 -1.94 -14.11 5.30
CA ALA A 150 -1.26 -15.06 6.19
C ALA A 150 -2.18 -15.67 7.26
N ALA A 151 -3.24 -14.96 7.66
CA ALA A 151 -4.19 -15.42 8.69
C ALA A 151 -5.36 -16.25 8.15
N GLY A 152 -5.49 -16.40 6.82
CA GLY A 152 -6.62 -17.09 6.20
C GLY A 152 -7.94 -16.31 6.30
N ASN A 153 -7.87 -14.98 6.31
CA ASN A 153 -9.03 -14.10 6.38
C ASN A 153 -9.90 -14.28 5.13
N PRO A 154 -11.24 -14.43 5.29
CA PRO A 154 -12.13 -14.77 4.19
C PRO A 154 -12.46 -13.59 3.25
N GLY A 155 -12.06 -12.37 3.59
CA GLY A 155 -12.34 -11.17 2.79
C GLY A 155 -13.69 -10.50 3.11
N PRO A 156 -14.10 -9.49 2.31
CA PRO A 156 -13.45 -8.98 1.11
C PRO A 156 -12.28 -8.03 1.41
N VAL A 157 -11.25 -8.06 0.55
CA VAL A 157 -10.15 -7.09 0.62
C VAL A 157 -10.51 -5.84 -0.18
N SER A 158 -10.37 -4.66 0.41
CA SER A 158 -10.81 -3.39 -0.16
C SER A 158 -9.89 -2.22 0.17
N LEU A 159 -9.94 -1.19 -0.70
CA LEU A 159 -9.40 0.13 -0.48
C LEU A 159 -10.54 1.16 -0.64
N THR A 160 -10.70 2.04 0.33
CA THR A 160 -11.67 3.15 0.27
C THR A 160 -10.96 4.46 0.49
N SER A 161 -11.44 5.53 -0.15
CA SER A 161 -11.04 6.90 0.16
C SER A 161 -12.25 7.82 0.19
N ASN A 162 -12.19 8.82 1.06
CA ASN A 162 -13.14 9.95 1.03
C ASN A 162 -12.84 10.92 -0.12
N ASN A 163 -11.61 10.93 -0.65
CA ASN A 163 -11.17 11.80 -1.73
C ASN A 163 -10.19 11.06 -2.66
N TRP A 164 -10.53 10.99 -3.94
CA TRP A 164 -9.74 10.33 -4.99
C TRP A 164 -9.09 11.32 -5.96
N GLU A 165 -9.10 12.63 -5.63
CA GLU A 165 -8.43 13.64 -6.43
C GLU A 165 -6.95 13.27 -6.64
N ASN A 166 -6.49 13.42 -7.88
CA ASN A 166 -5.13 13.05 -8.33
C ASN A 166 -4.77 11.56 -8.18
N VAL A 167 -5.75 10.66 -8.02
CA VAL A 167 -5.53 9.20 -8.02
C VAL A 167 -6.24 8.55 -9.21
N ASP A 168 -5.44 8.00 -10.12
CA ASP A 168 -5.90 7.09 -11.16
C ASP A 168 -5.81 5.64 -10.66
N ILE A 169 -6.74 4.79 -11.11
CA ILE A 169 -6.80 3.37 -10.76
C ILE A 169 -6.72 2.54 -12.04
N GLU A 170 -5.97 1.43 -12.00
CA GLU A 170 -5.90 0.48 -13.10
C GLU A 170 -6.36 -0.93 -12.66
N PRO A 171 -7.39 -1.53 -13.30
CA PRO A 171 -8.24 -0.93 -14.34
C PRO A 171 -9.13 0.20 -13.79
N PRO A 172 -9.55 1.16 -14.64
CA PRO A 172 -10.39 2.27 -14.21
C PRO A 172 -11.72 1.78 -13.66
N LEU A 173 -12.26 2.52 -12.69
CA LEU A 173 -13.59 2.29 -12.14
C LEU A 173 -14.63 2.32 -13.25
N GLU A 174 -15.43 1.25 -13.39
CA GLU A 174 -16.60 1.29 -14.25
C GLU A 174 -17.59 2.35 -13.70
N PRO A 175 -18.15 3.22 -14.56
CA PRO A 175 -19.07 4.28 -14.15
C PRO A 175 -20.43 3.78 -13.62
#